data_AF-A0A6V8PKW3-F1
#
_entry.id   AF-A0A6V8PKW3-F1
#
_cell.length_a   1.000
_cell.length_b   1.000
_cell.length_c   1.000
_cell.angle_alpha   90.00
_cell.angle_beta   90.00
_cell.angle_gamma   90.00
#
_symmetry.space_group_name_H-M   'P 1'
#
loop_
_entity.id
_entity.type
_entity.pdbx_description
1 polymer ?
#
loop_
_entity_poly.entity_id
_entity_poly.type
_entity_poly.pdbx_seq_one_letter_code
_entity_poly.pdbx_strand_id
1 'polypeptide(L)'
;MFYVINRDYEESEVGYDEVELLAILEDIREILRGKEVTPTYGACEWPWETYNNEEAIRRRDISLVSGVGPSFKQKLTEMRIGTVDDLAKTPLEDLVKIKGIGGKRARKFSLNSKALISENYICLGLCQFPE
;
A
#
# COMPACT_ATOMS: atom_id res chain seq x y z
N MET A 1 17.73 -25.61 -12.02
CA MET A 1 17.92 -25.03 -13.37
C MET A 1 17.09 -25.85 -14.33
N PHE A 2 16.20 -25.20 -15.07
CA PHE A 2 15.39 -25.87 -16.09
C PHE A 2 15.53 -25.11 -17.41
N TYR A 3 15.42 -25.84 -18.51
CA TYR A 3 15.45 -25.26 -19.85
C TYR A 3 14.02 -25.21 -20.37
N VAL A 4 13.58 -24.02 -20.81
CA VAL A 4 12.31 -23.84 -21.50
C VAL A 4 12.63 -23.68 -22.98
N ILE A 5 12.12 -24.61 -23.79
CA ILE A 5 12.20 -24.55 -25.25
C ILE A 5 10.89 -23.96 -25.76
N ASN A 6 10.95 -22.80 -26.41
CA ASN A 6 9.76 -22.17 -26.98
C ASN A 6 9.35 -22.85 -28.31
N ARG A 7 8.27 -22.36 -28.93
CA ARG A 7 7.74 -22.90 -30.21
C ARG A 7 8.75 -22.83 -31.36
N ASP A 8 9.71 -21.91 -31.28
CA ASP A 8 10.71 -21.65 -32.31
C ASP A 8 12.04 -22.36 -32.02
N TYR A 9 12.04 -23.33 -31.08
CA TYR A 9 13.20 -24.09 -30.64
C TYR A 9 14.29 -23.27 -29.94
N GLU A 10 13.97 -22.07 -29.48
CA GLU A 10 14.90 -21.28 -28.67
C GLU A 10 14.88 -21.80 -27.24
N GLU A 11 16.06 -22.14 -26.73
CA GLU A 11 16.25 -22.56 -25.35
C GLU A 11 16.52 -21.34 -24.48
N SER A 12 15.72 -21.17 -23.44
CA SER A 12 15.97 -20.19 -22.38
C SER A 12 16.25 -20.90 -21.06
N GLU A 13 17.32 -20.47 -20.41
CA GLU A 13 17.68 -20.93 -19.07
C GLU A 13 16.82 -20.19 -18.05
N VAL A 14 16.04 -20.94 -17.29
CA VAL A 14 15.19 -20.39 -16.23
C VAL A 14 15.68 -20.91 -14.89
N GLY A 15 16.20 -19.97 -14.10
CA GLY A 15 16.48 -20.18 -12.69
C GLY A 15 15.19 -20.43 -11.92
N TYR A 16 15.26 -21.31 -10.93
CA TYR A 16 14.15 -21.60 -10.03
C TYR A 16 14.64 -21.46 -8.60
N ASP A 17 13.96 -20.61 -7.83
CA ASP A 17 14.14 -20.51 -6.38
C ASP A 17 13.03 -21.33 -5.70
N GLU A 18 13.41 -22.50 -5.19
CA GLU A 18 12.48 -23.40 -4.50
C GLU A 18 11.93 -22.79 -3.21
N VAL A 19 12.77 -22.02 -2.52
CA VAL A 19 12.39 -21.41 -1.25
C VAL A 19 11.35 -20.32 -1.51
N GLU A 20 11.57 -19.49 -2.53
CA GLU A 20 10.61 -18.45 -2.93
C GLU A 20 9.28 -19.06 -3.39
N LEU A 21 9.29 -20.10 -4.23
CA LEU A 21 8.04 -20.73 -4.67
C LEU A 21 7.26 -21.33 -3.50
N LEU A 22 7.93 -22.07 -2.63
CA LEU A 22 7.27 -22.70 -1.48
C LEU A 22 6.68 -21.65 -0.52
N ALA A 23 7.35 -20.51 -0.35
CA ALA A 23 6.84 -19.39 0.43
C ALA A 23 5.54 -18.82 -0.19
N ILE A 24 5.54 -18.56 -1.50
CA ILE A 24 4.36 -18.06 -2.22
C ILE A 24 3.19 -19.05 -2.12
N LEU A 25 3.46 -20.35 -2.28
CA LEU A 25 2.42 -21.39 -2.18
C LEU A 25 1.81 -21.46 -0.78
N GLU A 26 2.62 -21.27 0.27
CA GLU A 26 2.08 -21.23 1.63
C GLU A 26 1.25 -19.96 1.87
N ASP A 27 1.70 -18.79 1.39
CA ASP A 27 0.90 -17.57 1.44
C ASP A 27 -0.47 -17.74 0.76
N ILE A 28 -0.51 -18.38 -0.42
CA ILE A 28 -1.77 -18.70 -1.11
C ILE A 28 -2.65 -19.62 -0.26
N ARG A 29 -2.08 -20.65 0.39
CA ARG A 29 -2.84 -21.55 1.27
C ARG A 29 -3.40 -20.82 2.48
N GLU A 30 -2.64 -19.91 3.09
CA GLU A 30 -3.13 -19.10 4.20
C GLU A 30 -4.30 -18.22 3.77
N ILE A 31 -4.22 -17.60 2.58
CA ILE A 31 -5.32 -16.83 2.00
C ILE A 31 -6.56 -17.70 1.80
N LEU A 32 -6.39 -18.91 1.25
CA LEU A 32 -7.49 -19.87 1.09
C LEU A 32 -8.09 -20.32 2.43
N ARG A 33 -7.30 -20.34 3.51
CA ARG A 33 -7.75 -20.62 4.88
C ARG A 33 -8.42 -19.41 5.55
N GLY A 34 -8.47 -18.26 4.88
CA GLY A 34 -9.14 -17.06 5.38
C GLY A 34 -8.22 -15.99 5.96
N LYS A 35 -6.90 -16.06 5.73
CA LYS A 35 -5.99 -14.94 6.03
C LYS A 35 -6.48 -13.69 5.29
N GLU A 36 -6.68 -12.62 6.05
CA GLU A 36 -7.12 -11.35 5.48
C GLU A 36 -6.00 -10.74 4.64
N VAL A 37 -6.33 -10.36 3.40
CA VAL A 37 -5.45 -9.60 2.51
C VAL A 37 -5.99 -8.19 2.39
N THR A 38 -5.10 -7.20 2.51
CA THR A 38 -5.45 -5.79 2.40
C THR A 38 -4.89 -5.19 1.11
N PRO A 39 -5.71 -4.48 0.33
CA PRO A 39 -5.33 -3.96 -0.98
C PRO A 39 -4.37 -2.77 -0.84
N THR A 40 -3.37 -2.61 -1.71
CA THR A 40 -2.49 -1.43 -1.66
C THR A 40 -2.62 -0.65 -2.95
N TYR A 41 -3.18 0.56 -2.90
CA TYR A 41 -3.47 1.36 -4.08
C TYR A 41 -2.21 1.63 -4.91
N GLY A 42 -2.27 1.34 -6.21
CA GLY A 42 -1.17 1.51 -7.16
C GLY A 42 -0.02 0.52 -7.01
N ALA A 43 -0.18 -0.56 -6.22
CA ALA A 43 0.89 -1.55 -6.00
C ALA A 43 0.79 -2.80 -6.88
N CYS A 44 -0.36 -3.06 -7.51
CA CYS A 44 -0.55 -4.22 -8.37
C CYS A 44 -0.37 -3.86 -9.84
N GLU A 45 0.13 -4.83 -10.60
CA GLU A 45 0.26 -4.75 -12.07
C GLU A 45 -0.95 -5.39 -12.77
N TRP A 46 -1.05 -5.20 -14.08
CA TRP A 46 -2.03 -5.89 -14.91
C TRP A 46 -1.86 -7.42 -14.78
N PRO A 47 -2.94 -8.21 -14.69
CA PRO A 47 -4.36 -7.84 -14.84
C PRO A 47 -5.07 -7.44 -13.54
N TRP A 48 -4.37 -7.45 -12.40
CA TRP A 48 -4.98 -7.27 -11.08
C TRP A 48 -5.06 -5.81 -10.61
N GLU A 49 -4.39 -4.90 -11.31
CA GLU A 49 -4.33 -3.47 -10.97
C GLU A 49 -5.73 -2.87 -10.71
N THR A 50 -6.66 -3.01 -11.66
CA THR A 50 -8.01 -2.46 -11.55
C THR A 50 -8.72 -3.00 -10.30
N TYR A 51 -8.73 -4.32 -10.14
CA TYR A 51 -9.38 -4.96 -8.99
C TYR A 51 -8.80 -4.49 -7.65
N ASN A 52 -7.46 -4.49 -7.51
CA ASN A 52 -6.80 -4.07 -6.28
C ASN A 52 -7.06 -2.58 -5.97
N ASN A 53 -7.03 -1.71 -6.98
CA ASN A 53 -7.26 -0.29 -6.79
C ASN A 53 -8.71 0.02 -6.39
N GLU A 54 -9.68 -0.63 -7.04
CA GLU A 54 -11.09 -0.53 -6.67
C GLU A 54 -11.33 -1.06 -5.25
N GLU A 55 -10.68 -2.16 -4.89
CA GLU A 55 -10.78 -2.73 -3.55
C GLU A 55 -10.18 -1.81 -2.48
N ALA A 56 -9.05 -1.14 -2.77
CA ALA A 56 -8.47 -0.13 -1.90
C ALA A 56 -9.41 1.06 -1.68
N ILE A 57 -10.07 1.53 -2.75
CA ILE A 57 -11.10 2.58 -2.67
C ILE A 57 -12.28 2.11 -1.82
N ARG A 58 -12.83 0.92 -2.12
CA ARG A 58 -14.00 0.35 -1.44
C ARG A 58 -13.77 0.18 0.06
N ARG A 59 -12.59 -0.29 0.46
CA ARG A 59 -12.21 -0.49 1.86
C ARG A 59 -11.67 0.78 2.54
N ARG A 60 -11.56 1.90 1.82
CA ARG A 60 -10.92 3.13 2.28
C ARG A 60 -9.54 2.83 2.89
N ASP A 61 -8.76 2.01 2.18
CA ASP A 61 -7.45 1.54 2.64
C ASP A 61 -6.51 2.72 2.88
N ILE A 62 -5.66 2.61 3.90
CA ILE A 62 -4.73 3.67 4.28
C ILE A 62 -3.75 4.07 3.17
N SER A 63 -3.48 3.18 2.21
CA SER A 63 -2.64 3.45 1.03
C SER A 63 -3.20 4.55 0.10
N LEU A 64 -4.48 4.90 0.22
CA LEU A 64 -5.07 6.04 -0.50
C LEU A 64 -4.47 7.39 -0.02
N VAL A 65 -3.90 7.44 1.18
CA VAL A 65 -3.29 8.65 1.72
C VAL A 65 -1.96 8.93 1.03
N SER A 66 -1.84 10.11 0.41
CA SER A 66 -0.63 10.55 -0.28
C SER A 66 0.63 10.41 0.58
N GLY A 67 1.57 9.60 0.11
CA GLY A 67 2.84 9.33 0.78
C GLY A 67 2.85 8.11 1.70
N VAL A 68 1.72 7.38 1.81
CA VAL A 68 1.65 6.07 2.46
C VAL A 68 1.88 4.99 1.39
N GLY A 69 3.15 4.66 1.16
CA GLY A 69 3.54 3.48 0.36
C GLY A 69 3.52 2.18 1.18
N PRO A 70 3.86 1.03 0.56
CA PRO A 70 3.80 -0.30 1.20
C PRO A 70 4.51 -0.38 2.57
N SER A 71 5.71 0.20 2.67
CA SER A 71 6.49 0.19 3.92
C SER A 71 5.81 0.99 5.05
N PHE A 72 5.17 2.12 4.74
CA PHE A 72 4.45 2.89 5.76
C PHE A 72 3.10 2.25 6.09
N LYS A 73 2.41 1.69 5.08
CA LYS A 73 1.19 0.92 5.28
C LYS A 73 1.43 -0.18 6.31
N GLN A 74 2.44 -1.02 6.11
CA GLN A 74 2.77 -2.11 7.03
C GLN A 74 2.93 -1.62 8.48
N LYS A 75 3.74 -0.57 8.70
CA LYS A 75 3.96 0.02 10.02
C LYS A 75 2.70 0.59 10.66
N LEU A 76 1.81 1.17 9.86
CA LEU A 76 0.54 1.71 10.34
C LEU A 76 -0.43 0.57 10.68
N THR A 77 -0.49 -0.48 9.85
CA THR A 77 -1.28 -1.69 10.12
C THR A 77 -0.82 -2.41 11.39
N GLU A 78 0.48 -2.48 11.65
CA GLU A 78 1.05 -3.02 12.91
C GLU A 78 0.53 -2.25 14.16
N MET A 79 0.24 -0.97 14.00
CA MET A 79 -0.38 -0.11 15.02
C MET A 79 -1.91 -0.16 15.00
N ARG A 80 -2.52 -1.09 14.24
CA ARG A 80 -3.97 -1.21 14.00
C ARG A 80 -4.60 0.00 13.32
N ILE A 81 -3.83 0.72 12.50
CA ILE A 81 -4.29 1.84 11.68
C ILE A 81 -4.34 1.34 10.24
N GLY A 82 -5.48 0.79 9.82
CA GLY A 82 -5.63 0.12 8.52
C GLY A 82 -6.35 0.95 7.45
N THR A 83 -7.12 1.95 7.87
CA THR A 83 -7.97 2.74 6.98
C THR A 83 -7.65 4.24 7.01
N VAL A 84 -8.15 4.97 6.02
CA VAL A 84 -8.14 6.44 6.00
C VAL A 84 -8.81 7.00 7.26
N ASP A 85 -9.91 6.39 7.70
CA ASP A 85 -10.68 6.78 8.87
C ASP A 85 -9.91 6.61 10.17
N ASP A 86 -9.20 5.49 10.34
CA ASP A 86 -8.33 5.25 11.49
C ASP A 86 -7.23 6.33 11.55
N LEU A 87 -6.59 6.59 10.41
CA LEU A 87 -5.50 7.54 10.33
C LEU A 87 -5.94 8.98 10.61
N ALA A 88 -7.15 9.38 10.21
CA ALA A 88 -7.68 10.71 10.52
C ALA A 88 -8.01 10.92 12.00
N LYS A 89 -8.41 9.85 12.70
CA LYS A 89 -8.70 9.84 14.14
C LYS A 89 -7.46 9.69 15.00
N THR A 90 -6.36 9.19 14.43
CA THR A 90 -5.11 8.96 15.15
C THR A 90 -4.46 10.30 15.56
N PRO A 91 -4.10 10.48 16.85
CA PRO A 91 -3.37 11.65 17.32
C PRO A 91 -1.99 11.81 16.65
N LEU A 92 -1.55 13.05 16.45
CA LEU A 92 -0.25 13.31 15.81
C LEU A 92 0.92 12.77 16.64
N GLU A 93 0.77 12.78 17.96
CA GLU A 93 1.75 12.30 18.93
C GLU A 93 2.02 10.80 18.76
N ASP A 94 0.99 10.03 18.41
CA ASP A 94 1.12 8.59 18.17
C ASP A 94 1.75 8.29 16.81
N LEU A 95 1.40 9.08 15.78
CA LEU A 95 2.03 8.96 14.47
C LEU A 95 3.54 9.25 14.51
N VAL A 96 3.97 10.23 15.31
CA VAL A 96 5.39 10.59 15.42
C VAL A 96 6.22 9.52 16.15
N LYS A 97 5.59 8.64 16.94
CA LYS A 97 6.28 7.50 17.57
C LYS A 97 6.68 6.42 16.55
N ILE A 98 6.05 6.40 15.37
CA ILE A 98 6.34 5.40 14.33
C ILE A 98 7.67 5.74 13.64
N LYS A 99 8.60 4.79 13.63
CA LYS A 99 9.93 4.95 13.04
C LYS A 99 9.85 5.39 11.57
N GLY A 100 10.36 6.58 11.29
CA GLY A 100 10.41 7.19 9.96
C GLY A 100 9.28 8.18 9.66
N ILE A 101 8.33 8.36 10.59
CA ILE A 101 7.28 9.38 10.51
C ILE A 101 7.66 10.55 11.44
N GLY A 102 8.29 11.58 10.87
CA GLY A 102 8.53 12.84 11.60
C GLY A 102 7.30 13.74 11.63
N GLY A 103 7.31 14.79 12.47
CA GLY A 103 6.16 15.69 12.67
C GLY A 103 5.59 16.31 11.39
N LYS A 104 6.43 16.64 10.40
CA LYS A 104 5.96 17.14 9.09
C LYS A 104 5.16 16.08 8.32
N ARG A 105 5.61 14.81 8.32
CA ARG A 105 4.91 13.70 7.66
C ARG A 105 3.63 13.35 8.41
N ALA A 106 3.68 13.26 9.74
CA ALA A 106 2.50 13.01 10.57
C ALA A 106 1.40 14.03 10.28
N ARG A 107 1.74 15.34 10.24
CA ARG A 107 0.80 16.39 9.85
C ARG A 107 0.26 16.20 8.43
N LYS A 108 1.12 15.89 7.45
CA LYS A 108 0.68 15.64 6.07
C LYS A 108 -0.30 14.47 5.98
N PHE A 109 -0.03 13.36 6.66
CA PHE A 109 -0.89 12.18 6.69
C PHE A 109 -2.24 12.50 7.33
N SER A 110 -2.26 13.14 8.50
CA SER A 110 -3.50 13.55 9.18
C SER A 110 -4.35 14.51 8.34
N LEU A 111 -3.73 15.47 7.64
CA LEU A 111 -4.45 16.42 6.81
C LEU A 111 -4.98 15.76 5.52
N ASN A 112 -4.20 14.88 4.89
CA ASN A 112 -4.67 14.14 3.72
C ASN A 112 -5.83 13.21 4.07
N SER A 113 -5.74 12.47 5.18
CA SER A 113 -6.82 11.57 5.59
C SER A 113 -8.10 12.34 5.94
N LYS A 114 -7.99 13.48 6.63
CA LYS A 114 -9.13 14.38 6.88
C LYS A 114 -9.73 14.94 5.60
N ALA A 115 -8.91 15.37 4.65
CA ALA A 115 -9.37 15.85 3.34
C ALA A 115 -10.18 14.77 2.61
N LEU A 116 -9.65 13.53 2.54
CA LEU A 116 -10.33 12.38 1.94
C LEU A 116 -11.65 12.03 2.63
N ILE A 117 -11.75 12.17 3.96
CA ILE A 117 -13.01 11.95 4.69
C ILE A 117 -14.02 13.06 4.40
N SER A 118 -13.54 14.31 4.39
CA SER A 118 -14.41 15.47 4.16
C SER A 118 -14.84 15.64 2.70
N GLU A 119 -14.27 14.86 1.78
CA GLU A 119 -14.40 15.02 0.32
C GLU A 119 -14.10 16.45 -0.15
N ASN A 120 -13.28 17.16 0.62
CA ASN A 120 -12.92 18.55 0.41
C ASN A 120 -11.41 18.72 0.51
N TYR A 121 -10.89 19.69 -0.23
CA TYR A 121 -9.48 20.03 -0.15
C TYR A 121 -9.18 20.78 1.15
N ILE A 122 -7.97 20.58 1.69
CA ILE A 122 -7.44 21.36 2.80
C ILE A 122 -6.22 22.12 2.30
N CYS A 123 -6.34 23.44 2.17
CA CYS A 123 -5.22 24.30 1.77
C CYS A 123 -4.21 24.43 2.92
N LEU A 124 -2.96 24.04 2.66
CA LEU A 124 -1.85 24.16 3.63
C LEU A 124 -1.08 25.48 3.49
N GLY A 125 -1.40 26.27 2.48
CA GLY A 125 -0.79 27.56 2.18
C GLY A 125 -1.38 28.16 0.90
N LEU A 126 -1.16 29.45 0.70
CA LEU A 126 -1.51 30.15 -0.54
C LEU A 126 -0.28 30.20 -1.45
N CYS A 127 -0.44 29.84 -2.72
CA CYS A 127 0.59 30.09 -3.72
C CYS A 127 0.60 31.59 -4.02
N GLN A 128 1.61 32.30 -3.53
CA GLN A 128 1.82 33.69 -3.89
C GLN A 128 2.75 33.71 -5.10
N PHE A 129 2.22 34.19 -6.22
CA PHE A 129 3.04 34.51 -7.38
C PHE A 129 3.62 35.91 -7.17
N PRO A 130 4.93 36.12 -7.42
CA PRO A 130 5.49 37.46 -7.46
C PRO A 130 4.84 38.27 -8.59
N GLU A 131 4.65 39.57 -8.35
CA GLU A 131 4.17 40.54 -9.36
C GLU A 131 5.12 40.66 -10.56
#